data_AF-A0A1D9PC39-F1
#
_entry.id   AF-A0A1D9PC39-F1
#
_cell.length_a   1.000
_cell.length_b   1.000
_cell.length_c   1.000
_cell.angle_alpha   90.00
_cell.angle_beta   90.00
_cell.angle_gamma   90.00
#
_symmetry.space_group_name_H-M   'P 1'
#
loop_
_entity.id
_entity.type
_entity.pdbx_description
1 polymer ?
#
loop_
_entity_poly.entity_id
_entity_poly.type
_entity_poly.pdbx_seq_one_letter_code
_entity_poly.pdbx_strand_id
1 'polypeptide(L)'
;METIIKQQQNLNFRAVTISDMNAIVKLYQEQKTTLDSALTKQFGLPFYVAELDSKIVGYSCATKNIPNNYQINTYIDSPFSNDYVNETLAQESAIFFKNEWQNGHYKNLSTAINQLVNWLNNSNS
;
A
#
# COMPACT_ATOMS: atom_id res chain seq x y z
N MET A 1 -7.39 42.58 -7.52
CA MET A 1 -6.22 41.76 -7.14
C MET A 1 -6.78 40.44 -6.67
N GLU A 2 -6.83 39.45 -7.55
CA GLU A 2 -7.42 38.15 -7.25
C GLU A 2 -6.42 37.32 -6.47
N THR A 3 -6.72 37.08 -5.19
CA THR A 3 -5.94 36.19 -4.34
C THR A 3 -6.24 34.76 -4.77
N ILE A 4 -5.38 34.18 -5.60
CA ILE A 4 -5.43 32.77 -5.93
C ILE A 4 -5.07 32.00 -4.66
N ILE A 5 -6.08 31.56 -3.91
CA ILE A 5 -5.90 30.63 -2.80
C ILE A 5 -5.44 29.32 -3.45
N LYS A 6 -4.12 29.09 -3.49
CA LYS A 6 -3.58 27.76 -3.72
C LYS A 6 -4.09 26.91 -2.55
N GLN A 7 -5.13 26.11 -2.78
CA GLN A 7 -5.49 25.04 -1.86
C GLN A 7 -4.21 24.24 -1.66
N GLN A 8 -3.64 24.32 -0.45
CA GLN A 8 -2.57 23.42 -0.06
C GLN A 8 -3.18 22.04 -0.06
N GLN A 9 -2.89 21.28 -1.11
CA GLN A 9 -3.23 19.87 -1.18
C GLN A 9 -2.64 19.20 0.04
N ASN A 10 -3.49 18.65 0.91
CA ASN A 10 -3.07 18.05 2.16
C ASN A 10 -2.65 16.61 1.87
N LEU A 11 -1.37 16.43 1.56
CA LEU A 11 -0.75 15.11 1.43
C LEU A 11 -0.35 14.60 2.82
N ASN A 12 -0.98 13.50 3.24
CA ASN A 12 -0.74 12.83 4.49
C ASN A 12 -0.23 11.40 4.26
N PHE A 13 0.64 10.94 5.15
CA PHE A 13 1.10 9.55 5.17
C PHE A 13 0.68 8.91 6.49
N ARG A 14 0.04 7.75 6.41
CA ARG A 14 -0.43 7.04 7.61
C ARG A 14 -0.44 5.54 7.40
N ALA A 15 -0.50 4.81 8.52
CA ALA A 15 -0.73 3.37 8.50
C ALA A 15 -2.08 3.03 7.86
N VAL A 16 -2.08 1.89 7.17
CA VAL A 16 -3.26 1.30 6.53
C VAL A 16 -4.30 0.89 7.58
N THR A 17 -5.56 1.14 7.25
CA THR A 17 -6.74 0.72 7.99
C THR A 17 -7.60 -0.22 7.13
N ILE A 18 -8.54 -0.93 7.75
CA ILE A 18 -9.44 -1.85 7.02
C ILE A 18 -10.29 -1.07 5.99
N SER A 19 -10.70 0.16 6.30
CA SER A 19 -11.48 1.01 5.38
C SER A 19 -10.73 1.37 4.09
N ASP A 20 -9.40 1.32 4.11
CA ASP A 20 -8.56 1.65 2.95
C ASP A 20 -8.50 0.52 1.92
N MET A 21 -8.85 -0.71 2.32
CA MET A 21 -8.63 -1.92 1.51
C MET A 21 -9.28 -1.83 0.14
N ASN A 22 -10.50 -1.29 0.05
CA ASN A 22 -11.21 -1.16 -1.23
C ASN A 22 -10.46 -0.24 -2.21
N ALA A 23 -9.91 0.88 -1.70
CA ALA A 23 -9.14 1.81 -2.52
C ALA A 23 -7.77 1.22 -2.90
N ILE A 24 -7.11 0.48 -2.01
CA ILE A 24 -5.84 -0.19 -2.28
C ILE A 24 -6.02 -1.30 -3.33
N VAL A 25 -7.06 -2.12 -3.23
CA VAL A 25 -7.37 -3.16 -4.21
C VAL A 25 -7.61 -2.55 -5.59
N LYS A 26 -8.35 -1.44 -5.65
CA LYS A 26 -8.59 -0.72 -6.90
C LYS A 26 -7.27 -0.20 -7.50
N LEU A 27 -6.43 0.48 -6.72
CA LEU A 27 -5.13 0.97 -7.17
C LEU A 27 -4.22 -0.17 -7.67
N TYR A 28 -4.22 -1.30 -6.97
CA TYR A 28 -3.45 -2.48 -7.40
C TYR A 28 -3.93 -3.03 -8.75
N GLN A 29 -5.24 -3.14 -8.94
CA GLN A 29 -5.84 -3.63 -10.18
C GLN A 29 -5.58 -2.68 -11.35
N GLU A 30 -5.64 -1.36 -11.12
CA GLU A 30 -5.37 -0.33 -12.13
C GLU A 30 -3.92 -0.39 -12.65
N GLN A 31 -2.98 -0.87 -11.82
CA GLN A 31 -1.57 -1.02 -12.20
C GLN A 31 -1.25 -2.36 -12.86
N LYS A 32 -2.19 -3.30 -12.88
CA LYS A 32 -2.04 -4.57 -13.59
C LYS A 32 -2.44 -4.42 -15.05
N THR A 33 -1.63 -5.01 -15.94
CA THR A 33 -1.97 -5.17 -17.36
C THR A 33 -3.12 -6.15 -17.60
N THR A 34 -3.43 -7.01 -16.62
CA THR A 34 -4.51 -8.00 -16.69
C THR A 34 -5.39 -7.91 -15.44
N LEU A 35 -6.70 -7.78 -15.67
CA LEU A 35 -7.71 -7.83 -14.62
C LEU A 35 -7.93 -9.28 -14.21
N ASP A 36 -7.18 -9.73 -13.21
CA ASP A 36 -7.44 -11.03 -12.57
C ASP A 36 -8.75 -10.96 -11.79
N SER A 37 -9.56 -12.03 -11.89
CA SER A 37 -10.80 -12.17 -11.13
C SER A 37 -10.58 -12.33 -9.62
N ALA A 38 -9.36 -12.68 -9.19
CA ALA A 38 -9.00 -12.86 -7.79
C ALA A 38 -7.62 -12.27 -7.49
N LEU A 39 -7.45 -11.71 -6.30
CA LEU A 39 -6.15 -11.27 -5.80
C LEU A 39 -5.26 -12.49 -5.53
N THR A 40 -3.97 -12.33 -5.82
CA THR A 40 -2.96 -13.36 -5.57
C THR A 40 -1.98 -12.89 -4.50
N LYS A 41 -1.04 -13.75 -4.10
CA LYS A 41 0.01 -13.40 -3.11
C LYS A 41 0.91 -12.24 -3.55
N GLN A 42 0.90 -11.91 -4.85
CA GLN A 42 1.61 -10.75 -5.40
C GLN A 42 0.98 -9.42 -4.98
N PHE A 43 -0.26 -9.44 -4.44
CA PHE A 43 -0.88 -8.27 -3.81
C PHE A 43 -0.07 -7.77 -2.62
N GLY A 44 0.57 -8.69 -1.87
CA GLY A 44 1.36 -8.36 -0.70
C GLY A 44 0.53 -7.99 0.52
N LEU A 45 1.20 -7.44 1.53
CA LEU A 45 0.60 -6.93 2.76
C LEU A 45 0.78 -5.41 2.80
N PRO A 46 -0.28 -4.62 2.62
CA PRO A 46 -0.21 -3.16 2.69
C PRO A 46 0.11 -2.67 4.10
N PHE A 47 0.94 -1.62 4.24
CA PHE A 47 1.30 -1.04 5.54
C PHE A 47 1.02 0.44 5.66
N TYR A 48 1.35 1.21 4.63
CA TYR A 48 1.20 2.65 4.62
C TYR A 48 0.46 3.12 3.37
N VAL A 49 -0.26 4.21 3.52
CA VAL A 49 -0.96 4.90 2.43
C VAL A 49 -0.54 6.36 2.37
N ALA A 50 -0.47 6.87 1.15
CA ALA A 50 -0.41 8.28 0.85
C ALA A 50 -1.84 8.74 0.53
N GLU A 51 -2.33 9.69 1.30
CA GLU A 51 -3.68 10.23 1.21
C GLU A 51 -3.59 11.71 0.82
N LEU A 52 -4.25 12.07 -0.27
CA LEU A 52 -4.36 13.45 -0.75
C LEU A 52 -5.83 13.86 -0.71
N ASP A 53 -6.15 14.88 0.07
CA ASP A 53 -7.53 15.41 0.19
C ASP A 53 -8.58 14.30 0.43
N SER A 54 -8.29 13.38 1.36
CA SER A 54 -9.10 12.20 1.70
C SER A 54 -9.19 11.09 0.64
N LYS A 55 -8.42 11.18 -0.45
CA LYS A 55 -8.28 10.11 -1.45
C LYS A 55 -6.94 9.40 -1.28
N ILE A 56 -6.96 8.07 -1.26
CA ILE A 56 -5.72 7.29 -1.34
C ILE A 56 -5.16 7.42 -2.75
N VAL A 57 -3.95 7.97 -2.85
CA VAL A 57 -3.21 8.18 -4.11
C VAL A 57 -2.00 7.27 -4.24
N GLY A 58 -1.63 6.57 -3.17
CA GLY A 58 -0.60 5.56 -3.22
C GLY A 58 -0.57 4.72 -1.96
N TYR A 59 0.10 3.58 -2.04
CA TYR A 59 0.30 2.71 -0.89
C TYR A 59 1.63 1.97 -1.02
N SER A 60 2.10 1.45 0.11
CA SER A 60 3.23 0.56 0.20
C SER A 60 2.79 -0.81 0.71
N CYS A 61 3.51 -1.85 0.30
CA CYS A 61 3.26 -3.20 0.76
C CYS A 61 4.54 -4.01 0.86
N ALA A 62 4.58 -5.04 1.72
CA ALA A 62 5.58 -6.08 1.60
C ALA A 62 5.08 -7.23 0.75
N THR A 63 5.96 -7.70 -0.12
CA THR A 63 5.82 -8.93 -0.87
C THR A 63 6.92 -9.90 -0.50
N LYS A 64 6.68 -11.18 -0.75
CA LYS A 64 7.72 -12.21 -0.62
C LYS A 64 8.45 -12.33 -1.94
N ASN A 65 9.77 -12.09 -1.93
CA ASN A 65 10.63 -12.26 -3.10
C ASN A 65 11.26 -13.67 -3.09
N ILE A 66 11.92 -14.05 -2.00
CA ILE A 66 12.66 -15.32 -1.83
C ILE A 66 12.29 -15.91 -0.45
N PRO A 67 12.41 -17.24 -0.18
CA PRO A 67 12.32 -17.75 1.18
C PRO A 67 13.19 -16.92 2.16
N ASN A 68 12.57 -16.40 3.21
CA ASN A 68 13.16 -15.51 4.23
C ASN A 68 13.62 -14.12 3.77
N ASN A 69 13.29 -13.68 2.55
CA ASN A 69 13.55 -12.31 2.11
C ASN A 69 12.26 -11.61 1.63
N TYR A 70 12.06 -10.40 2.12
CA TYR A 70 10.88 -9.59 1.88
C TYR A 70 11.29 -8.31 1.18
N GLN A 71 10.43 -7.86 0.28
CA GLN A 71 10.65 -6.63 -0.48
C GLN A 71 9.49 -5.69 -0.23
N ILE A 72 9.82 -4.45 0.12
CA ILE A 72 8.85 -3.36 0.20
C ILE A 72 8.69 -2.78 -1.20
N ASN A 73 7.46 -2.77 -1.67
CA ASN A 73 7.07 -2.16 -2.94
C ASN A 73 6.11 -1.01 -2.67
N THR A 74 6.15 -0.01 -3.54
CA THR A 74 5.26 1.15 -3.53
C THR A 74 4.49 1.19 -4.83
N TYR A 75 3.24 1.59 -4.73
CA TYR A 75 2.30 1.69 -5.84
C TYR A 75 1.60 3.03 -5.74
N ILE A 76 1.76 3.89 -6.74
CA ILE A 76 1.26 5.26 -6.73
C ILE A 76 0.44 5.49 -7.99
N ASP A 77 -0.70 6.17 -7.84
CA ASP A 77 -1.56 6.60 -8.93
C ASP A 77 -0.76 7.56 -9.83
N SER A 78 -0.72 7.29 -11.14
CA SER A 78 0.19 7.96 -12.10
C SER A 78 0.15 9.49 -12.06
N PRO A 79 -1.01 10.17 -11.92
CA PRO A 79 -1.09 11.63 -11.82
C PRO A 79 -0.42 12.21 -10.56
N PHE A 80 -0.18 11.37 -9.55
CA PHE A 80 0.42 11.74 -8.26
C PHE A 80 1.82 11.12 -8.07
N SER A 81 2.32 10.42 -9.10
CA SER A 81 3.66 9.83 -9.09
C SER A 81 4.71 10.93 -9.08
N ASN A 82 5.24 11.21 -7.90
CA ASN A 82 6.37 12.09 -7.65
C ASN A 82 7.36 11.34 -6.75
N ASP A 83 8.66 11.51 -7.02
CA ASP A 83 9.77 10.93 -6.25
C ASP A 83 9.60 11.16 -4.75
N TYR A 84 9.12 12.35 -4.34
CA TYR A 84 8.86 12.65 -2.93
C TYR A 84 7.84 11.70 -2.26
N VAL A 85 6.73 11.40 -2.93
CA VAL A 85 5.68 10.52 -2.39
C VAL A 85 6.21 9.10 -2.28
N ASN A 86 6.96 8.68 -3.29
CA ASN A 86 7.55 7.35 -3.36
C ASN A 86 8.61 7.13 -2.28
N GLU A 87 9.55 8.05 -2.15
CA GLU A 87 10.61 8.01 -1.14
C GLU A 87 10.03 8.03 0.28
N THR A 88 9.05 8.91 0.54
CA THR A 88 8.41 9.00 1.86
C THR A 88 7.68 7.71 2.20
N LEU A 89 6.88 7.15 1.28
CA LEU A 89 6.21 5.87 1.49
C LEU A 89 7.23 4.75 1.74
N ALA A 90 8.29 4.66 0.94
CA ALA A 90 9.30 3.62 1.09
C ALA A 90 10.01 3.72 2.45
N GLN A 91 10.37 4.93 2.87
CA GLN A 91 11.06 5.18 4.14
C GLN A 91 10.18 4.84 5.36
N GLU A 92 8.97 5.36 5.42
CA GLU A 92 8.03 5.10 6.53
C GLU A 92 7.72 3.61 6.64
N SER A 93 7.53 2.95 5.50
CA SER A 93 7.26 1.51 5.46
C SER A 93 8.45 0.67 5.89
N ALA A 94 9.67 1.07 5.53
CA ALA A 94 10.88 0.38 5.96
C ALA A 94 11.07 0.49 7.47
N ILE A 95 10.79 1.65 8.06
CA ILE A 95 10.83 1.87 9.51
C ILE A 95 9.79 1.00 10.20
N PHE A 96 8.53 1.05 9.76
CA PHE A 96 7.44 0.23 10.30
C PHE A 96 7.76 -1.26 10.21
N PHE A 97 8.17 -1.73 9.03
CA PHE A 97 8.48 -3.14 8.80
C PHE A 97 9.66 -3.62 9.65
N LYS A 98 10.71 -2.80 9.81
CA LYS A 98 11.85 -3.14 10.68
C LYS A 98 11.42 -3.24 12.14
N ASN A 99 10.64 -2.28 12.63
CA ASN A 99 10.26 -2.21 14.04
C ASN A 99 9.25 -3.29 14.43
N GLU A 100 8.21 -3.48 13.61
CA GLU A 100 7.12 -4.39 13.92
C GLU A 100 7.42 -5.82 13.45
N TRP A 101 8.07 -5.99 12.29
CA TRP A 101 8.16 -7.29 11.62
C TRP A 101 9.50 -8.00 11.81
N GLN A 102 10.63 -7.29 11.75
CA GLN A 102 11.97 -7.92 11.89
C GLN A 102 12.30 -8.31 13.34
N ASN A 103 11.63 -7.74 14.34
CA ASN A 103 11.87 -8.04 15.76
C ASN A 103 11.23 -9.38 16.25
N GLY A 104 10.93 -10.30 15.33
CA GLY A 104 10.71 -11.72 15.66
C GLY A 104 9.26 -12.12 15.98
N HIS A 105 8.32 -11.18 16.05
CA HIS A 105 6.91 -11.46 16.36
C HIS A 105 6.13 -12.00 15.15
N TYR A 106 6.43 -11.56 13.93
CA TYR A 106 5.69 -11.97 12.74
C TYR A 106 6.53 -12.87 11.82
N LYS A 107 6.82 -14.09 12.27
CA LYS A 107 7.65 -15.04 11.50
C LYS A 107 7.07 -15.43 10.14
N ASN A 108 5.76 -15.22 9.91
CA ASN A 108 5.06 -15.76 8.74
C ASN A 108 4.32 -14.69 7.92
N LEU A 109 5.05 -13.74 7.30
CA LEU A 109 4.47 -12.78 6.34
C LEU A 109 3.69 -13.47 5.22
N SER A 110 4.17 -14.62 4.75
CA SER A 110 3.44 -15.43 3.78
C SER A 110 2.06 -15.84 4.28
N THR A 111 1.91 -16.15 5.57
CA THR A 111 0.63 -16.55 6.16
C THR A 111 -0.29 -15.32 6.28
N ALA A 112 0.24 -14.19 6.73
CA ALA A 112 -0.51 -12.94 6.81
C ALA A 112 -1.01 -12.50 5.42
N ILE A 113 -0.15 -12.52 4.40
CA ILE A 113 -0.54 -12.23 3.01
C ILE A 113 -1.62 -13.19 2.54
N ASN A 114 -1.47 -14.51 2.78
CA ASN A 114 -2.48 -15.49 2.36
C ASN A 114 -3.83 -15.24 3.05
N GLN A 115 -3.82 -14.94 4.36
CA GLN A 115 -5.04 -14.66 5.11
C GLN A 115 -5.73 -13.40 4.59
N LEU A 116 -4.97 -12.33 4.35
CA LEU A 116 -5.50 -11.09 3.79
C LEU A 116 -6.10 -11.30 2.41
N VAL A 117 -5.36 -11.93 1.50
CA VAL A 117 -5.82 -12.20 0.13
C VAL A 117 -7.07 -13.08 0.14
N ASN A 118 -7.09 -14.12 0.97
CA ASN A 118 -8.28 -14.96 1.12
C ASN A 118 -9.46 -14.16 1.68
N TRP A 119 -9.24 -13.31 2.68
CA TRP A 119 -10.29 -12.46 3.23
C TRP A 119 -10.84 -11.51 2.16
N LEU A 120 -9.98 -10.80 1.44
CA LEU A 120 -10.39 -9.86 0.38
C LEU A 120 -11.15 -10.55 -0.77
N ASN A 121 -10.73 -11.74 -1.17
CA ASN A 121 -11.40 -12.49 -2.24
C ASN A 121 -12.78 -13.04 -1.81
N ASN A 122 -12.99 -13.34 -0.53
CA ASN A 122 -14.24 -13.94 -0.03
C ASN A 122 -15.18 -12.92 0.65
N SER A 123 -14.68 -11.74 1.03
CA SER A 123 -15.48 -10.70 1.72
C SER A 123 -16.15 -9.72 0.75
N ASN A 124 -15.79 -9.78 -0.53
CA ASN A 124 -16.39 -9.02 -1.63
C ASN A 124 -17.32 -9.86 -2.51
N SER A 125 -17.75 -11.06 -2.05
CA SER A 125 -18.77 -11.90 -2.72
C SER A 125 -20.15 -11.71 -2.13
#